data_AF-A0A0U1NH98-F1
#
_entry.id   AF-A0A0U1NH98-F1
#
_cell.length_a   1.000
_cell.length_b   1.000
_cell.length_c   1.000
_cell.angle_alpha   90.00
_cell.angle_beta   90.00
_cell.angle_gamma   90.00
#
_symmetry.space_group_name_H-M   'P 1'
#
loop_
_entity.id
_entity.type
_entity.pdbx_description
1 polymer ?
#
loop_
_entity_poly.entity_id
_entity_poly.type
_entity_poly.pdbx_seq_one_letter_code
_entity_poly.pdbx_strand_id
1 'polypeptide(L)'
;MSIDSDFHEHLKCGCTTTCRAWAVTRKDGVQLGFTDHDGDLEFDGIKFRADTGMTARAVESSTGMAVDNSEAVGALNSAAISERDIEFGLYDDAEVRAWWLNWADTRQRQLIFSGTIGEIERSEGTFRAELRGLAERLNQPRGRVYQKGCLAKLGAPECGVDLEHLGYNAEGVISSISGETSFSVSIDGTFENSLV
;
A
#
# COMPACT_ATOMS: atom_id res chain seq x y z
N MET A 1 -19.74 -15.44 0.29
CA MET A 1 -18.32 -15.58 0.63
C MET A 1 -18.08 -17.05 0.92
N SER A 2 -17.30 -17.76 0.10
CA SER A 2 -16.95 -19.17 0.37
C SER A 2 -15.78 -19.17 1.35
N ILE A 3 -15.97 -19.78 2.52
CA ILE A 3 -14.88 -19.98 3.49
C ILE A 3 -14.07 -21.19 3.01
N ASP A 4 -12.75 -21.13 3.12
CA ASP A 4 -11.87 -22.28 2.90
C ASP A 4 -12.37 -23.53 3.67
N SER A 5 -12.42 -24.70 3.01
CA SER A 5 -13.06 -25.90 3.56
C SER A 5 -12.40 -26.37 4.84
N ASP A 6 -11.07 -26.37 4.86
CA ASP A 6 -10.27 -26.91 5.96
C ASP A 6 -10.34 -25.96 7.16
N PHE A 7 -10.30 -24.65 6.90
CA PHE A 7 -10.53 -23.64 7.94
C PHE A 7 -11.96 -23.70 8.50
N HIS A 8 -12.96 -23.92 7.65
CA HIS A 8 -14.35 -24.04 8.09
C HIS A 8 -14.58 -25.27 8.99
N GLU A 9 -13.94 -26.39 8.69
CA GLU A 9 -13.97 -27.58 9.56
C GLU A 9 -13.30 -27.32 10.90
N HIS A 10 -12.15 -26.63 10.90
CA HIS A 10 -11.48 -26.22 12.14
C HIS A 10 -12.38 -25.32 13.00
N LEU A 11 -13.03 -24.31 12.41
CA LEU A 11 -13.93 -23.41 13.14
C LEU A 11 -15.09 -24.15 13.82
N LYS A 12 -15.52 -25.30 13.29
CA LYS A 12 -16.57 -26.13 13.89
C LYS A 12 -16.11 -26.92 15.13
N CYS A 13 -14.81 -27.11 15.33
CA CYS A 13 -14.30 -27.95 16.43
C CYS A 13 -14.41 -27.29 17.82
N GLY A 14 -14.67 -25.98 17.89
CA GLY A 14 -14.90 -25.24 19.14
C GLY A 14 -13.66 -24.90 19.96
N CYS A 15 -12.49 -25.50 19.67
CA CYS A 15 -11.19 -25.09 20.22
C CYS A 15 -10.53 -24.12 19.25
N THR A 16 -10.62 -22.81 19.51
CA THR A 16 -10.17 -21.79 18.54
C THR A 16 -8.70 -21.47 18.74
N THR A 17 -7.82 -22.23 18.09
CA THR A 17 -6.41 -21.86 17.88
C THR A 17 -6.32 -20.83 16.75
N THR A 18 -7.17 -19.81 16.78
CA THR A 18 -7.28 -18.84 15.69
C THR A 18 -6.60 -17.52 16.04
N CYS A 19 -5.96 -16.91 15.05
CA CYS A 19 -5.38 -15.57 15.12
C CYS A 19 -5.66 -14.80 13.83
N ARG A 20 -5.23 -13.56 13.78
CA ARG A 20 -5.18 -12.75 12.57
C ARG A 20 -3.74 -12.50 12.15
N ALA A 21 -3.56 -12.35 10.85
CA ALA A 21 -2.30 -11.97 10.25
C ALA A 21 -2.54 -10.91 9.18
N TRP A 22 -1.59 -9.99 9.02
CA TRP A 22 -1.65 -8.91 8.05
C TRP A 22 -0.33 -8.79 7.32
N ALA A 23 -0.39 -8.58 6.01
CA ALA A 23 0.77 -8.28 5.19
C ALA A 23 0.58 -6.89 4.57
N VAL A 24 1.61 -6.05 4.70
CA VAL A 24 1.72 -4.75 4.03
C VAL A 24 2.84 -4.84 3.01
N THR A 25 2.55 -4.57 1.75
CA THR A 25 3.53 -4.60 0.65
C THR A 25 3.66 -3.20 0.04
N ARG A 26 4.83 -2.60 0.19
CA ARG A 26 5.15 -1.27 -0.37
C ARG A 26 5.39 -1.36 -1.89
N LYS A 27 5.31 -0.23 -2.58
CA LYS A 27 5.55 -0.11 -4.03
C LYS A 27 6.98 -0.49 -4.45
N ASP A 28 7.93 -0.40 -3.53
CA ASP A 28 9.33 -0.77 -3.73
C ASP A 28 9.63 -2.27 -3.46
N GLY A 29 8.59 -3.06 -3.15
CA GLY A 29 8.69 -4.50 -2.93
C GLY A 29 9.01 -4.91 -1.49
N VAL A 30 9.22 -3.96 -0.58
CA VAL A 30 9.36 -4.28 0.85
C VAL A 30 8.04 -4.83 1.37
N GLN A 31 8.09 -5.98 2.04
CA GLN A 31 6.93 -6.65 2.61
C GLN A 31 7.09 -6.84 4.12
N LEU A 32 6.07 -6.43 4.87
CA LEU A 32 5.99 -6.52 6.31
C LEU A 32 4.82 -7.42 6.71
N GLY A 33 5.07 -8.37 7.59
CA GLY A 33 4.05 -9.25 8.16
C GLY A 33 3.84 -9.01 9.64
N PHE A 34 2.58 -8.97 10.06
CA PHE A 34 2.15 -8.73 11.44
C PHE A 34 1.16 -9.82 11.88
N THR A 35 1.16 -10.19 13.16
CA THR A 35 0.13 -11.08 13.73
C THR A 35 -0.28 -10.62 15.12
N ASP A 36 -1.51 -10.97 15.52
CA ASP A 36 -2.01 -10.82 16.90
C ASP A 36 -1.80 -12.09 17.75
N HIS A 37 -1.18 -13.12 17.16
CA HIS A 37 -0.65 -14.26 17.89
C HIS A 37 0.59 -13.85 18.71
N ASP A 38 0.87 -14.58 19.79
CA ASP A 38 2.03 -14.36 20.65
C ASP A 38 3.33 -14.96 20.09
N GLY A 39 3.24 -15.75 19.03
CA GLY A 39 4.38 -16.29 18.28
C GLY A 39 4.46 -15.80 16.83
N ASP A 40 5.68 -15.78 16.29
CA ASP A 40 5.89 -15.53 14.86
C ASP A 40 5.22 -16.63 14.01
N LEU A 41 4.63 -16.24 12.90
CA LEU A 41 4.03 -17.14 11.90
C LEU A 41 4.73 -16.97 10.56
N GLU A 42 4.66 -18.00 9.71
CA GLU A 42 5.20 -17.95 8.35
C GLU A 42 4.28 -18.66 7.37
N PHE A 43 3.93 -17.96 6.29
CA PHE A 43 3.24 -18.53 5.13
C PHE A 43 3.38 -17.60 3.93
N ASP A 44 3.19 -18.12 2.72
CA ASP A 44 3.30 -17.38 1.45
C ASP A 44 4.65 -16.64 1.27
N GLY A 45 5.72 -17.13 1.90
CA GLY A 45 7.05 -16.52 1.90
C GLY A 45 7.18 -15.28 2.79
N ILE A 46 6.17 -15.01 3.63
CA ILE A 46 6.08 -13.84 4.51
C ILE A 46 6.25 -14.29 5.95
N LYS A 47 7.15 -13.64 6.69
CA LYS A 47 7.25 -13.79 8.13
C LYS A 47 6.36 -12.75 8.83
N PHE A 48 5.37 -13.22 9.57
CA PHE A 48 4.46 -12.41 10.37
C PHE A 48 4.97 -12.36 11.80
N ARG A 49 5.36 -11.17 12.27
CA ARG A 49 5.97 -11.04 13.60
C ARG A 49 4.96 -10.65 14.67
N ALA A 50 5.11 -11.23 15.86
CA ALA A 50 4.24 -10.97 17.02
C ALA A 50 4.60 -9.66 17.77
N ASP A 51 5.87 -9.25 17.70
CA ASP A 51 6.46 -8.10 18.41
C ASP A 51 6.08 -6.72 17.84
N THR A 52 5.36 -6.72 16.72
CA THR A 52 5.02 -5.54 15.92
C THR A 52 3.51 -5.31 15.85
N GLY A 53 2.79 -5.91 16.80
CA GLY A 53 1.33 -6.14 16.85
C GLY A 53 0.46 -5.06 16.22
N MET A 54 -0.05 -5.37 15.03
CA MET A 54 -1.11 -4.61 14.38
C MET A 54 -2.44 -4.88 15.09
N THR A 55 -2.97 -3.92 15.84
CA THR A 55 -4.35 -3.97 16.35
C THR A 55 -5.33 -3.41 15.32
N ALA A 56 -5.85 -4.27 14.44
CA ALA A 56 -6.97 -3.90 13.58
C ALA A 56 -8.28 -3.88 14.41
N ARG A 57 -8.61 -2.73 15.00
CA ARG A 57 -9.94 -2.50 15.56
C ARG A 57 -10.96 -2.49 14.42
N ALA A 58 -11.69 -3.60 14.31
CA ALA A 58 -12.87 -3.79 13.46
C ALA A 58 -12.70 -3.39 11.97
N VAL A 59 -12.29 -4.35 11.15
CA VAL A 59 -12.65 -4.33 9.72
C VAL A 59 -14.18 -4.50 9.66
N GLU A 60 -14.93 -3.41 9.61
CA GLU A 60 -16.37 -3.45 9.35
C GLU A 60 -16.62 -3.53 7.85
N SER A 61 -17.19 -4.66 7.39
CA SER A 61 -17.62 -4.81 6.01
C SER A 61 -19.09 -4.41 5.89
N SER A 62 -19.39 -3.29 5.23
CA SER A 62 -20.76 -2.93 4.89
C SER A 62 -21.10 -3.40 3.46
N THR A 63 -22.33 -3.89 3.25
CA THR A 63 -22.81 -4.32 1.93
C THR A 63 -23.43 -3.12 1.19
N GLY A 64 -22.63 -2.32 0.50
CA GLY A 64 -23.11 -1.21 -0.32
C GLY A 64 -22.04 -0.65 -1.25
N MET A 65 -22.44 -0.11 -2.42
CA MET A 65 -21.56 0.57 -3.38
C MET A 65 -21.45 2.09 -3.13
N ALA A 66 -21.78 2.56 -1.92
CA ALA A 66 -21.72 3.97 -1.56
C ALA A 66 -20.29 4.37 -1.14
N VAL A 67 -19.90 5.59 -1.50
CA VAL A 67 -18.56 6.18 -1.39
C VAL A 67 -18.04 6.26 0.05
N ASP A 68 -18.90 6.16 1.06
CA ASP A 68 -18.54 6.39 2.47
C ASP A 68 -18.25 5.12 3.29
N ASN A 69 -18.14 3.94 2.66
CA ASN A 69 -18.41 2.69 3.36
C ASN A 69 -17.26 1.65 3.38
N SER A 70 -16.02 2.11 3.23
CA SER A 70 -14.81 1.26 3.30
C SER A 70 -13.77 1.78 4.30
N GLU A 71 -14.17 2.39 5.41
CA GLU A 71 -13.22 2.70 6.48
C GLU A 71 -12.98 1.46 7.34
N ALA A 72 -12.09 0.56 6.90
CA ALA A 72 -11.40 -0.27 7.88
C ALA A 72 -10.38 0.63 8.58
N VAL A 73 -10.82 1.25 9.68
CA VAL A 73 -9.95 2.01 10.58
C VAL A 73 -8.99 1.03 11.25
N GLY A 74 -7.80 0.89 10.69
CA GLY A 74 -6.70 0.14 11.31
C GLY A 74 -5.73 1.11 11.97
N ALA A 75 -5.50 0.99 13.28
CA ALA A 75 -4.32 1.61 13.88
C ALA A 75 -3.09 0.75 13.52
N LEU A 76 -2.26 1.21 12.58
CA LEU A 76 -0.96 0.63 12.30
C LEU A 76 0.03 1.16 13.35
N ASN A 77 0.11 0.47 14.48
CA ASN A 77 1.15 0.73 15.47
C ASN A 77 2.23 -0.34 15.35
N SER A 78 3.35 0.00 14.72
CA SER A 78 4.47 -0.93 14.63
C SER A 78 5.81 -0.20 14.63
N ALA A 79 6.73 -0.65 15.47
CA ALA A 79 8.14 -0.24 15.42
C ALA A 79 8.83 -0.61 14.09
N ALA A 80 8.24 -1.51 13.29
CA ALA A 80 8.75 -1.87 11.97
C ALA A 80 8.38 -0.85 10.89
N ILE A 81 7.39 0.02 11.14
CA ILE A 81 7.02 1.11 10.24
C ILE A 81 7.66 2.38 10.78
N SER A 82 8.71 2.86 10.10
CA SER A 82 9.41 4.08 10.55
C SER A 82 8.63 5.34 10.16
N GLU A 83 8.65 6.34 11.04
CA GLU A 83 8.05 7.67 10.78
C GLU A 83 8.63 8.29 9.51
N ARG A 84 9.95 8.14 9.32
CA ARG A 84 10.67 8.59 8.13
C ARG A 84 10.09 7.98 6.85
N ASP A 85 9.82 6.68 6.83
CA ASP A 85 9.27 6.02 5.64
C ASP A 85 7.83 6.46 5.33
N ILE A 86 7.04 6.77 6.37
CA ILE A 86 5.71 7.36 6.21
C ILE A 86 5.82 8.76 5.61
N GLU A 87 6.70 9.61 6.12
CA GLU A 87 6.92 10.97 5.61
C GLU A 87 7.41 10.99 4.15
N PHE A 88 8.19 9.99 3.74
CA PHE A 88 8.58 9.80 2.34
C PHE A 88 7.49 9.20 1.45
N GLY A 89 6.27 8.99 1.96
CA GLY A 89 5.13 8.46 1.19
C GLY A 89 5.31 7.01 0.75
N LEU A 90 6.23 6.26 1.39
CA LEU A 90 6.57 4.90 0.94
C LEU A 90 5.44 3.89 1.19
N TYR A 91 4.49 4.24 2.06
CA TYR A 91 3.29 3.48 2.36
C TYR A 91 2.06 3.93 1.57
N ASP A 92 2.16 4.98 0.74
CA ASP A 92 1.05 5.49 -0.05
C ASP A 92 0.60 4.44 -1.08
N ASP A 93 -0.67 4.05 -1.03
CA ASP A 93 -1.28 2.93 -1.76
C ASP A 93 -0.56 1.57 -1.54
N ALA A 94 0.18 1.38 -0.45
CA ALA A 94 0.77 0.09 -0.13
C ALA A 94 -0.32 -0.98 -0.02
N GLU A 95 -0.10 -2.16 -0.60
CA GLU A 95 -1.09 -3.23 -0.59
C GLU A 95 -1.22 -3.80 0.82
N VAL A 96 -2.46 -4.02 1.27
CA VAL A 96 -2.76 -4.65 2.54
C VAL A 96 -3.60 -5.90 2.30
N ARG A 97 -3.14 -7.02 2.84
CA ARG A 97 -3.89 -8.28 2.91
C ARG A 97 -4.05 -8.68 4.37
N ALA A 98 -5.25 -9.12 4.75
CA ALA A 98 -5.54 -9.60 6.10
C ALA A 98 -6.18 -10.98 6.06
N TRP A 99 -5.76 -11.85 6.97
CA TRP A 99 -6.24 -13.22 7.11
C TRP A 99 -6.80 -13.47 8.50
N TRP A 100 -7.80 -14.34 8.56
CA TRP A 100 -8.17 -15.09 9.77
C TRP A 100 -7.70 -16.52 9.58
N LEU A 101 -6.91 -17.04 10.50
CA LEU A 101 -6.24 -18.33 10.32
C LEU A 101 -6.11 -19.11 11.62
N ASN A 102 -5.86 -20.41 11.49
CA ASN A 102 -5.40 -21.27 12.57
C ASN A 102 -3.88 -21.08 12.75
N TRP A 103 -3.42 -20.63 13.92
CA TRP A 103 -1.98 -20.51 14.19
C TRP A 103 -1.27 -21.85 14.34
N ALA A 104 -2.00 -22.93 14.66
CA ALA A 104 -1.44 -24.27 14.75
C ALA A 104 -1.22 -24.92 13.38
N ASP A 105 -1.96 -24.49 12.35
CA ASP A 105 -1.76 -24.88 10.95
C ASP A 105 -2.13 -23.72 10.03
N THR A 106 -1.12 -22.95 9.59
CA THR A 106 -1.29 -21.74 8.77
C THR A 106 -1.86 -22.00 7.37
N ARG A 107 -1.99 -23.27 6.97
CA ARG A 107 -2.71 -23.64 5.74
C ARG A 107 -4.21 -23.43 5.87
N GLN A 108 -4.75 -23.57 7.08
CA GLN A 108 -6.15 -23.29 7.39
C GLN A 108 -6.33 -21.80 7.61
N ARG A 109 -6.55 -21.07 6.50
CA ARG A 109 -6.66 -19.60 6.51
C ARG A 109 -7.71 -19.10 5.54
N GLN A 110 -8.33 -17.98 5.90
CA GLN A 110 -9.27 -17.26 5.07
C GLN A 110 -8.77 -15.82 4.89
N LEU A 111 -8.63 -15.38 3.64
CA LEU A 111 -8.44 -13.95 3.35
C LEU A 111 -9.74 -13.22 3.68
N ILE A 112 -9.66 -12.26 4.60
CA ILE A 112 -10.81 -11.46 5.07
C ILE A 112 -10.80 -10.04 4.52
N PHE A 113 -9.64 -9.52 4.11
CA PHE A 113 -9.50 -8.20 3.50
C PHE A 113 -8.36 -8.17 2.50
N SER A 114 -8.56 -7.42 1.41
CA SER A 114 -7.54 -7.05 0.44
C SER A 114 -7.81 -5.61 0.00
N GLY A 115 -6.80 -4.77 0.00
CA GLY A 115 -6.96 -3.34 -0.28
C GLY A 115 -5.63 -2.62 -0.29
N THR A 116 -5.67 -1.31 -0.08
CA THR A 116 -4.49 -0.45 -0.01
C THR A 116 -4.54 0.49 1.19
N ILE A 117 -3.38 0.96 1.63
CA ILE A 117 -3.29 2.06 2.59
C ILE A 117 -3.72 3.36 1.91
N GLY A 118 -4.62 4.08 2.57
CA GLY A 118 -5.07 5.43 2.22
C GLY A 118 -4.35 6.49 3.04
N GLU A 119 -5.12 7.39 3.66
CA GLU A 119 -4.55 8.42 4.53
C GLU A 119 -3.92 7.82 5.80
N ILE A 120 -2.78 8.38 6.21
CA ILE A 120 -2.09 8.02 7.45
C ILE A 120 -2.12 9.25 8.37
N GLU A 121 -2.81 9.12 9.49
CA GLU A 121 -2.86 10.13 10.55
C GLU A 121 -1.90 9.78 11.69
N ARG A 122 -1.27 10.82 12.26
CA ARG A 122 -0.41 10.70 13.43
C ARG A 122 -1.19 11.04 14.69
N SER A 123 -1.06 10.23 15.75
CA SER A 123 -1.59 10.55 17.07
C SER A 123 -0.69 9.98 18.17
N GLU A 124 -0.12 10.84 19.01
CA GLU A 124 0.58 10.47 20.25
C GLU A 124 1.63 9.35 20.12
N GLY A 125 2.45 9.37 19.06
CA GLY A 125 3.49 8.35 18.83
C GLY A 125 2.97 7.04 18.24
N THR A 126 1.70 7.01 17.83
CA THR A 126 1.08 5.93 17.05
C THR A 126 0.59 6.47 15.71
N PHE A 127 0.47 5.57 14.73
CA PHE A 127 -0.10 5.89 13.42
C PHE A 127 -1.42 5.16 13.23
N ARG A 128 -2.34 5.85 12.56
CA ARG A 128 -3.62 5.29 12.13
C ARG A 128 -3.66 5.40 10.62
N ALA A 129 -3.87 4.27 9.96
CA ALA A 129 -3.97 4.22 8.51
C ALA A 129 -5.38 3.85 8.12
N GLU A 130 -5.92 4.61 7.18
CA GLU A 130 -7.14 4.25 6.47
C GLU A 130 -6.85 3.04 5.57
N LEU A 131 -7.67 2.00 5.63
CA LEU A 131 -7.56 0.86 4.72
C LEU A 131 -8.68 0.92 3.69
N ARG A 132 -8.31 1.18 2.43
CA ARG A 132 -9.24 1.31 1.31
C ARG A 132 -9.45 -0.05 0.64
N GLY A 133 -10.70 -0.49 0.56
CA GLY A 133 -11.06 -1.76 -0.07
C GLY A 133 -10.90 -1.75 -1.60
N LEU A 134 -10.97 -2.93 -2.23
CA LEU A 134 -10.84 -3.07 -3.71
C LEU A 134 -11.83 -2.20 -4.51
N ALA A 135 -13.00 -1.90 -3.95
CA ALA A 135 -14.04 -1.10 -4.60
C ALA A 135 -13.62 0.36 -4.83
N GLU A 136 -12.68 0.89 -4.04
CA GLU A 136 -12.24 2.28 -4.17
C GLU A 136 -11.62 2.57 -5.54
N ARG A 137 -10.91 1.58 -6.13
CA ARG A 137 -10.37 1.69 -7.49
C ARG A 137 -11.45 1.89 -8.56
N LEU A 138 -12.68 1.43 -8.30
CA LEU A 138 -13.82 1.59 -9.21
C LEU A 138 -14.52 2.94 -9.03
N ASN A 139 -14.34 3.57 -7.87
CA ASN A 139 -15.01 4.82 -7.50
C ASN A 139 -14.26 6.07 -7.97
N GLN A 140 -13.09 5.90 -8.58
CA GLN A 140 -12.33 7.00 -9.13
C GLN A 140 -13.03 7.56 -10.38
N PRO A 141 -13.18 8.89 -10.49
CA PRO A 141 -13.74 9.51 -11.69
C PRO A 141 -12.85 9.19 -12.89
N ARG A 142 -13.34 8.30 -13.76
CA ARG A 142 -12.68 7.97 -15.01
C ARG A 142 -13.34 8.73 -16.15
N GLY A 143 -12.55 9.51 -16.87
CA GLY A 143 -13.03 10.28 -18.00
C GLY A 143 -11.96 11.18 -18.58
N ARG A 144 -12.26 11.78 -19.73
CA ARG A 144 -11.46 12.84 -20.32
C ARG A 144 -12.23 14.15 -20.21
N VAL A 145 -11.51 15.21 -19.86
CA VAL A 145 -12.04 16.57 -19.91
C VAL A 145 -11.69 17.17 -21.26
N TYR A 146 -12.57 17.97 -21.86
CA TYR A 146 -12.21 18.76 -23.04
C TYR A 146 -11.57 20.06 -22.58
N GLN A 147 -10.25 20.20 -22.77
CA GLN A 147 -9.50 21.39 -22.41
C GLN A 147 -8.54 21.81 -23.53
N LYS A 148 -8.00 23.03 -23.47
CA LYS A 148 -7.06 23.55 -24.48
C LYS A 148 -5.66 22.93 -24.38
N GLY A 149 -5.23 22.54 -23.17
CA GLY A 149 -3.91 21.94 -22.94
C GLY A 149 -3.86 20.46 -23.30
N CYS A 150 -2.66 19.96 -23.61
CA CYS A 150 -2.43 18.52 -23.78
C CYS A 150 -2.73 17.78 -22.47
N LEU A 151 -3.54 16.73 -22.55
CA LEU A 151 -3.88 15.87 -21.40
C LEU A 151 -2.96 14.66 -21.26
N ALA A 152 -2.19 14.35 -22.29
CA ALA A 152 -1.34 13.17 -22.28
C ALA A 152 -0.14 13.40 -21.36
N LYS A 153 0.21 12.40 -20.56
CA LYS A 153 1.51 12.35 -19.88
C LYS A 153 2.58 12.27 -20.98
N LEU A 154 3.61 13.11 -20.89
CA LEU A 154 4.71 13.13 -21.85
C LEU A 154 5.30 11.72 -22.04
N GLY A 155 5.42 11.27 -23.28
CA GLY A 155 5.91 9.92 -23.64
C GLY A 155 4.88 8.78 -23.53
N ALA A 156 3.65 9.04 -23.06
CA ALA A 156 2.58 8.05 -23.09
C ALA A 156 2.10 7.80 -24.55
N PRO A 157 1.46 6.64 -24.84
CA PRO A 157 0.94 6.36 -26.18
C PRO A 157 0.01 7.45 -26.73
N GLU A 158 -0.77 8.12 -25.87
CA GLU A 158 -1.65 9.22 -26.28
C GLU A 158 -0.90 10.53 -26.56
N CYS A 159 0.33 10.68 -26.07
CA CYS A 159 1.19 11.83 -26.32
C CYS A 159 1.83 11.75 -27.70
N GLY A 160 2.32 10.56 -28.08
CA GLY A 160 2.96 10.30 -29.37
C GLY A 160 4.36 10.91 -29.53
N VAL A 161 4.90 11.59 -28.51
CA VAL A 161 6.28 12.07 -28.49
C VAL A 161 7.21 10.92 -28.14
N ASP A 162 8.18 10.65 -29.02
CA ASP A 162 9.25 9.70 -28.78
C ASP A 162 10.34 10.35 -27.91
N LEU A 163 10.45 9.90 -26.66
CA LEU A 163 11.46 10.40 -25.72
C LEU A 163 12.86 9.88 -25.99
N GLU A 164 13.01 8.81 -26.78
CA GLU A 164 14.33 8.29 -27.18
C GLU A 164 14.92 9.09 -28.35
N HIS A 165 14.12 9.94 -29.00
CA HIS A 165 14.61 10.81 -30.06
C HIS A 165 15.73 11.73 -29.54
N LEU A 166 16.81 11.81 -30.32
CA LEU A 166 17.98 12.61 -29.99
C LEU A 166 17.58 14.07 -29.70
N GLY A 167 18.01 14.59 -28.55
CA GLY A 167 17.70 15.96 -28.09
C GLY A 167 16.45 16.10 -27.22
N TYR A 168 15.68 15.02 -26.98
CA TYR A 168 14.53 15.03 -26.05
C TYR A 168 14.81 14.34 -24.71
N ASN A 169 15.97 13.70 -24.58
CA ASN A 169 16.48 13.15 -23.34
C ASN A 169 17.93 13.64 -23.10
N ALA A 170 18.33 13.71 -21.83
CA ALA A 170 19.74 13.76 -21.45
C ALA A 170 19.94 13.03 -20.13
N GLU A 171 21.13 12.46 -19.96
CA GLU A 171 21.61 11.90 -18.72
C GLU A 171 22.54 12.91 -18.03
N GLY A 172 22.60 12.85 -16.70
CA GLY A 172 23.44 13.76 -15.93
C GLY A 172 23.67 13.27 -14.51
N VAL A 173 24.68 13.87 -13.87
CA VAL A 173 25.08 13.55 -12.50
C VAL A 173 24.74 14.71 -11.58
N ILE A 174 24.07 14.42 -10.47
CA ILE A 174 23.79 15.41 -9.42
C ILE A 174 25.13 15.78 -8.76
N SER A 175 25.55 17.03 -8.92
CA SER A 175 26.84 17.53 -8.43
C SER A 175 26.78 18.03 -6.99
N SER A 176 25.64 18.59 -6.56
CA SER A 176 25.42 18.98 -5.16
C SER A 176 23.94 19.13 -4.86
N ILE A 177 23.55 18.88 -3.60
CA ILE A 177 22.20 19.14 -3.08
C ILE A 177 22.30 20.33 -2.13
N SER A 178 21.58 21.42 -2.42
CA SER A 178 21.66 22.70 -1.69
C SER A 178 20.47 22.93 -0.76
N GLY A 179 19.42 22.12 -0.86
CA GLY A 179 18.22 22.15 -0.03
C GLY A 179 17.28 21.00 -0.35
N GLU A 180 16.12 20.92 0.31
CA GLU A 180 15.13 19.84 0.09
C GLU A 180 14.56 19.82 -1.33
N THR A 181 14.45 21.00 -1.97
CA THR A 181 13.87 21.16 -3.31
C THR A 181 14.86 21.72 -4.33
N SER A 182 16.16 21.79 -3.99
CA SER A 182 17.17 22.38 -4.85
C SER A 182 18.45 21.54 -4.93
N PHE A 183 18.87 21.27 -6.17
CA PHE A 183 20.09 20.54 -6.48
C PHE A 183 20.76 21.14 -7.74
N SER A 184 22.06 20.91 -7.86
CA SER A 184 22.85 21.20 -9.05
C SER A 184 23.12 19.90 -9.79
N VAL A 185 23.02 19.93 -11.11
CA VAL A 185 23.23 18.78 -11.99
C VAL A 185 24.16 19.16 -13.13
N SER A 186 25.06 18.25 -13.48
CA SER A 186 25.84 18.32 -14.70
C SER A 186 25.23 17.37 -15.71
N ILE A 187 24.68 17.90 -16.80
CA ILE A 187 24.02 17.12 -17.86
C ILE A 187 24.89 17.07 -19.11
N ASP A 188 24.85 15.94 -19.81
CA ASP A 188 25.45 15.79 -21.14
C ASP A 188 24.45 16.30 -22.19
N GLY A 189 24.44 17.60 -22.44
CA GLY A 189 23.58 18.25 -23.42
C GLY A 189 23.08 19.64 -23.00
N THR A 190 22.30 20.29 -23.86
CA THR A 190 21.63 21.57 -23.59
C THR A 190 20.13 21.40 -23.66
N PHE A 191 19.44 21.57 -22.54
CA PHE A 191 18.01 21.83 -22.51
C PHE A 191 17.78 23.34 -22.43
N GLU A 192 16.89 23.89 -23.27
CA GLU A 192 16.42 25.25 -23.06
C GLU A 192 15.58 25.28 -21.77
N ASN A 193 16.05 26.06 -20.81
CA ASN A 193 15.42 26.28 -19.51
C ASN A 193 14.09 27.02 -19.72
N SER A 194 12.99 26.32 -20.00
CA SER A 194 11.67 26.94 -20.13
C SER A 194 10.53 25.98 -19.82
N LEU A 195 10.49 25.44 -18.59
CA LEU A 195 9.25 25.03 -17.95
C LEU A 195 9.40 25.25 -16.44
N VAL A 196 9.09 26.49 -16.02
CA VAL A 196 8.63 26.81 -14.66
C VAL A 196 7.12 26.64 -14.65
#